data_AF-A0A5J4PCR5-F1
#
_entry.id   AF-A0A5J4PCR5-F1
#
_cell.length_a   1.000
_cell.length_b   1.000
_cell.length_c   1.000
_cell.angle_alpha   90.00
_cell.angle_beta   90.00
_cell.angle_gamma   90.00
#
_symmetry.space_group_name_H-M   'P 1'
#
loop_
_entity.id
_entity.type
_entity.pdbx_description
1 polymer ?
#
loop_
_entity_poly.entity_id
_entity_poly.type
_entity_poly.pdbx_seq_one_letter_code
_entity_poly.pdbx_strand_id
1 'polypeptide(L)'
;NEKKIKESYLLSSVTAISTEEIPEEAERTQIDKLFDDFIYNFTSDSKLQRQRILFPLSYNDLNYSSKIQKKDWQHDSLYAKENSYTLIFEKEEDMELSKDTSLTSVQVEWILPESHIIKKYCFRRIKKTWYLEAINVFAYEKGEGENFIDFFFRFSNDSSFQQKRIKKPLTFVTNDPDDDFSIIKTTMALNQWIAFKPEFPIDKISNIDYGQQNNTDSRKKIVALKSIG
;
A
#
# COMPACT_ATOMS: atom_id res chain seq x y z
N ASN A 1 -69.55 11.16 23.94
CA ASN A 1 -69.00 12.09 22.94
C ASN A 1 -67.59 12.46 23.35
N GLU A 2 -66.62 11.61 23.02
CA GLU A 2 -65.87 11.58 21.75
C GLU A 2 -64.71 12.58 21.71
N LYS A 3 -63.49 12.01 21.57
CA LYS A 3 -62.23 12.61 21.08
C LYS A 3 -61.55 13.59 22.05
N LYS A 4 -60.23 13.56 22.27
CA LYS A 4 -59.15 13.11 21.40
C LYS A 4 -57.88 12.88 22.23
N ILE A 5 -57.22 11.77 21.91
CA ILE A 5 -55.86 11.36 22.26
C ILE A 5 -54.86 12.43 21.77
N LYS A 6 -53.83 12.73 22.57
CA LYS A 6 -52.43 12.97 22.10
C LYS A 6 -51.42 12.93 23.26
N GLU A 7 -50.59 11.88 23.20
CA GLU A 7 -49.12 11.84 23.38
C GLU A 7 -48.54 12.51 24.66
N SER A 8 -48.08 11.75 25.66
CA SER A 8 -46.85 10.92 25.71
C SER A 8 -45.56 11.74 25.51
N TYR A 9 -45.01 12.25 26.62
CA TYR A 9 -43.56 12.46 26.76
C TYR A 9 -43.15 11.99 28.16
N LEU A 10 -42.87 10.69 28.27
CA LEU A 10 -42.13 10.13 29.40
C LEU A 10 -40.65 10.45 29.23
N LEU A 11 -40.09 11.06 30.27
CA LEU A 11 -38.67 11.01 30.57
C LEU A 11 -38.19 9.55 30.58
N SER A 12 -37.22 9.22 29.74
CA SER A 12 -36.22 8.21 30.09
C SER A 12 -34.89 8.58 29.43
N SER A 13 -34.02 9.15 30.26
CA SER A 13 -32.59 9.22 30.09
C SER A 13 -31.99 7.88 29.65
N VAL A 14 -31.29 7.86 28.53
CA VAL A 14 -30.31 6.81 28.22
C VAL A 14 -28.99 7.48 27.87
N THR A 15 -28.21 7.64 28.94
CA THR A 15 -26.78 7.38 29.02
C THR A 15 -25.92 7.75 27.81
N ALA A 16 -25.22 8.87 27.94
CA ALA A 16 -24.02 9.17 27.18
C ALA A 16 -23.08 7.95 27.22
N ILE A 17 -22.70 7.47 26.03
CA ILE A 17 -21.67 6.46 25.87
C ILE A 17 -20.37 7.10 26.37
N SER A 18 -19.98 6.71 27.58
CA SER A 18 -18.66 6.95 28.14
C SER A 18 -17.63 6.47 27.12
N THR A 19 -16.78 7.39 26.66
CA THR A 19 -15.53 7.07 25.98
C THR A 19 -14.66 6.37 27.01
N GLU A 20 -14.86 5.05 27.18
CA GLU A 20 -13.92 4.22 27.94
C GLU A 20 -12.56 4.40 27.27
N GLU A 21 -11.60 4.93 28.02
CA GLU A 21 -10.19 4.97 27.65
C GLU A 21 -9.78 3.54 27.29
N ILE A 22 -9.70 3.25 26.00
CA ILE A 22 -9.17 1.98 25.52
C ILE A 22 -7.73 1.92 26.06
N PRO A 23 -7.34 0.87 26.80
CA PRO A 23 -5.98 0.80 27.32
C PRO A 23 -4.99 0.96 26.17
N GLU A 24 -3.97 1.81 26.33
CA GLU A 24 -2.96 2.11 25.29
C GLU A 24 -2.33 0.81 24.72
N GLU A 25 -2.27 -0.25 25.52
CA GLU A 25 -1.82 -1.59 25.12
C GLU A 25 -2.80 -2.32 24.17
N ALA A 26 -4.11 -2.15 24.35
CA ALA A 26 -5.14 -2.71 23.48
C ALA A 26 -5.19 -1.98 22.12
N GLU A 27 -5.07 -0.65 22.12
CA GLU A 27 -4.96 0.14 20.87
C GLU A 27 -3.70 -0.26 20.07
N ARG A 28 -2.56 -0.40 20.75
CA ARG A 28 -1.31 -0.88 20.12
C ARG A 28 -1.46 -2.28 19.53
N THR A 29 -2.22 -3.15 20.18
CA THR A 29 -2.49 -4.51 19.68
C THR A 29 -3.40 -4.48 18.45
N GLN A 30 -4.32 -3.52 18.36
CA GLN A 30 -5.21 -3.36 17.22
C GLN A 30 -4.46 -2.85 15.98
N ILE A 31 -3.57 -1.87 16.14
CA ILE A 31 -2.71 -1.33 15.06
C ILE A 31 -1.86 -2.45 14.43
N ASP A 32 -1.38 -3.39 15.23
CA ASP A 32 -0.54 -4.48 14.75
C ASP A 32 -1.34 -5.64 14.10
N LYS A 33 -2.67 -5.58 14.00
CA LYS A 33 -3.52 -6.68 13.50
C LYS A 33 -3.32 -6.91 12.00
N LEU A 34 -3.46 -5.86 11.20
CA LEU A 34 -3.18 -5.83 9.77
C LEU A 34 -1.90 -5.06 9.52
N PHE A 35 -1.14 -5.45 8.49
CA PHE A 35 0.09 -4.74 8.15
C PHE A 35 -0.21 -3.31 7.67
N ASP A 36 -1.26 -3.13 6.86
CA ASP A 36 -1.66 -1.85 6.29
C ASP A 36 -1.98 -0.80 7.39
N ASP A 37 -2.67 -1.21 8.45
CA ASP A 37 -2.95 -0.36 9.62
C ASP A 37 -1.65 0.01 10.34
N PHE A 38 -0.78 -0.97 10.57
CA PHE A 38 0.51 -0.75 11.21
C PHE A 38 1.39 0.23 10.43
N ILE A 39 1.55 0.02 9.13
CA ILE A 39 2.49 0.80 8.31
C ILE A 39 2.01 2.24 8.12
N TYR A 40 0.70 2.48 8.07
CA TYR A 40 0.14 3.83 8.08
C TYR A 40 0.54 4.59 9.36
N ASN A 41 0.41 3.94 10.52
CA ASN A 41 0.81 4.54 11.80
C ASN A 41 2.34 4.69 11.91
N PHE A 42 3.10 3.68 11.46
CA PHE A 42 4.57 3.69 11.46
C PHE A 42 5.15 4.83 10.62
N THR A 43 4.52 5.17 9.50
CA THR A 43 4.96 6.24 8.60
C THR A 43 4.52 7.63 9.04
N SER A 44 3.49 7.72 9.87
CA SER A 44 2.91 8.99 10.32
C SER A 44 3.42 9.45 11.69
N ASP A 45 3.69 8.52 12.62
CA ASP A 45 4.13 8.85 13.98
C ASP A 45 5.62 8.53 14.20
N SER A 46 6.42 9.59 14.34
CA SER A 46 7.87 9.50 14.61
C SER A 46 8.24 8.79 15.93
N LYS A 47 7.39 8.88 16.97
CA LYS A 47 7.60 8.24 18.26
C LYS A 47 7.32 6.75 18.16
N LEU A 48 6.18 6.37 17.58
CA LEU A 48 5.86 4.97 17.29
C LEU A 48 6.93 4.36 16.40
N GLN A 49 7.31 5.04 15.31
CA GLN A 49 8.33 4.56 14.39
C GLN A 49 9.63 4.19 15.12
N ARG A 50 10.15 5.08 15.98
CA ARG A 50 11.36 4.82 16.76
C ARG A 50 11.22 3.64 17.74
N GLN A 51 10.01 3.33 18.21
CA GLN A 51 9.74 2.18 19.08
C GLN A 51 9.62 0.87 18.30
N ARG A 52 9.22 0.94 17.03
CA ARG A 52 8.98 -0.21 16.13
C ARG A 52 10.17 -0.52 15.23
N ILE A 53 11.37 -0.08 15.59
CA ILE A 53 12.62 -0.41 14.90
C ILE A 53 13.51 -1.22 15.84
N LEU A 54 14.03 -2.35 15.35
CA LEU A 54 15.01 -3.15 16.07
C LEU A 54 16.38 -2.49 15.95
N PHE A 55 16.78 -1.73 16.97
CA PHE A 55 18.10 -1.11 17.03
C PHE A 55 19.15 -2.04 17.68
N PRO A 56 20.42 -1.99 17.22
CA PRO A 56 20.89 -1.24 16.05
C PRO A 56 20.37 -1.84 14.73
N LEU A 57 19.81 -0.99 13.88
CA LEU A 57 19.09 -1.41 12.66
C LEU A 57 20.09 -1.85 11.59
N SER A 58 19.89 -3.04 11.04
CA SER A 58 20.72 -3.56 9.95
C SER A 58 20.49 -2.74 8.68
N TYR A 59 21.55 -2.18 8.11
CA TYR A 59 21.52 -1.45 6.84
C TYR A 59 22.54 -2.06 5.88
N ASN A 60 22.05 -2.81 4.92
CA ASN A 60 22.85 -3.46 3.89
C ASN A 60 22.66 -2.69 2.59
N ASP A 61 23.71 -2.07 2.07
CA ASP A 61 23.71 -1.28 0.86
C ASP A 61 24.68 -1.87 -0.16
N LEU A 62 24.15 -2.54 -1.17
CA LEU A 62 24.91 -3.23 -2.21
C LEU A 62 25.96 -4.18 -1.59
N ASN A 63 27.23 -3.76 -1.58
CA ASN A 63 28.36 -4.53 -1.06
C ASN A 63 28.78 -4.09 0.36
N TYR A 64 28.08 -3.13 0.96
CA TYR A 64 28.40 -2.56 2.27
C TYR A 64 27.35 -2.94 3.31
N SER A 65 27.78 -3.46 4.47
CA SER A 65 26.90 -3.73 5.60
C SER A 65 27.25 -2.82 6.77
N SER A 66 26.24 -2.20 7.35
CA SER A 66 26.38 -1.29 8.48
C SER A 66 25.19 -1.39 9.42
N LYS A 67 25.26 -0.60 10.50
CA LYS A 67 24.26 -0.60 11.56
C LYS A 67 23.89 0.83 11.93
N ILE A 68 22.62 1.19 11.77
CA ILE A 68 22.10 2.50 12.16
C ILE A 68 21.76 2.47 13.65
N GLN A 69 22.35 3.37 14.43
CA GLN A 69 22.04 3.50 15.85
C GLN A 69 20.74 4.28 16.06
N LYS A 70 20.08 4.07 17.20
CA LYS A 70 18.83 4.76 17.55
C LYS A 70 18.95 6.29 17.53
N LYS A 71 20.12 6.81 17.90
CA LYS A 71 20.43 8.25 17.88
C LYS A 71 20.58 8.82 16.46
N ASP A 72 21.01 8.00 15.51
CA ASP A 72 21.29 8.40 14.13
C ASP A 72 20.04 8.21 13.23
N TRP A 73 19.01 7.54 13.74
CA TRP A 73 17.73 7.39 13.04
C TRP A 73 17.01 8.73 12.89
N GLN A 74 16.64 9.03 11.64
CA GLN A 74 15.74 10.11 11.27
C GLN A 74 14.39 9.52 10.85
N HIS A 75 13.31 10.24 11.14
CA HIS A 75 11.98 9.77 10.78
C HIS A 75 11.86 9.61 9.26
N ASP A 76 11.40 8.44 8.82
CA ASP A 76 11.21 8.11 7.41
C ASP A 76 9.71 7.93 7.14
N SER A 77 9.10 8.87 6.41
CA SER A 77 7.66 8.81 6.11
C SER A 77 7.32 7.78 5.02
N LEU A 78 8.30 7.09 4.45
CA LEU A 78 8.13 6.16 3.32
C LEU A 78 7.24 6.78 2.24
N TYR A 79 6.15 6.10 1.88
CA TYR A 79 5.20 6.56 0.87
C TYR A 79 4.17 7.56 1.41
N ALA A 80 4.06 7.82 2.72
CA ALA A 80 2.99 8.65 3.28
C ALA A 80 3.00 10.13 2.83
N LYS A 81 4.07 10.60 2.18
CA LYS A 81 4.15 11.93 1.56
C LYS A 81 3.78 11.95 0.08
N GLU A 82 3.59 10.78 -0.53
CA GLU A 82 3.15 10.67 -1.92
C GLU A 82 1.62 10.83 -2.02
N ASN A 83 1.11 11.14 -3.21
CA ASN A 83 -0.33 11.19 -3.46
C ASN A 83 -0.95 9.78 -3.53
N SER A 84 -0.18 8.82 -4.03
CA SER A 84 -0.57 7.43 -4.18
C SER A 84 0.64 6.51 -4.06
N TYR A 85 0.37 5.23 -3.81
CA TYR A 85 1.37 4.17 -3.84
C TYR A 85 0.90 3.04 -4.74
N THR A 86 1.87 2.38 -5.36
CA THR A 86 1.69 1.19 -6.19
C THR A 86 1.82 -0.09 -5.39
N LEU A 87 1.04 -1.10 -5.76
CA LEU A 87 1.23 -2.50 -5.40
C LEU A 87 1.30 -3.32 -6.69
N ILE A 88 2.24 -4.26 -6.74
CA ILE A 88 2.50 -5.08 -7.92
C ILE A 88 2.17 -6.54 -7.60
N PHE A 89 1.35 -7.15 -8.45
CA PHE A 89 0.92 -8.56 -8.34
C PHE A 89 1.04 -9.26 -9.69
N GLU A 90 1.04 -10.59 -9.68
CA GLU A 90 0.90 -11.40 -10.91
C GLU A 90 -0.54 -11.90 -11.09
N LYS A 91 -1.21 -12.16 -9.98
CA LYS A 91 -2.56 -12.72 -9.94
C LYS A 91 -3.48 -11.82 -9.14
N GLU A 92 -4.76 -11.87 -9.52
CA GLU A 92 -5.80 -11.11 -8.86
C GLU A 92 -6.10 -11.66 -7.46
N GLU A 93 -6.02 -12.98 -7.27
CA GLU A 93 -6.18 -13.63 -5.96
C GLU A 93 -5.16 -13.15 -4.91
N ASP A 94 -3.96 -12.76 -5.34
CA ASP A 94 -2.89 -12.26 -4.46
C ASP A 94 -3.21 -10.87 -3.88
N MET A 95 -4.17 -10.13 -4.47
CA MET A 95 -4.57 -8.81 -3.95
C MET A 95 -5.23 -8.89 -2.57
N GLU A 96 -5.74 -10.06 -2.18
CA GLU A 96 -6.33 -10.30 -0.85
C GLU A 96 -5.27 -10.49 0.25
N LEU A 97 -3.99 -10.67 -0.09
CA LEU A 97 -2.91 -10.86 0.89
C LEU A 97 -2.72 -9.64 1.81
N SER A 98 -3.10 -8.43 1.37
CA SER A 98 -3.03 -7.25 2.25
C SER A 98 -4.00 -7.34 3.44
N LYS A 99 -5.00 -8.23 3.38
CA LYS A 99 -5.97 -8.50 4.45
C LYS A 99 -5.57 -9.70 5.32
N ASP A 100 -4.46 -10.37 5.01
CA ASP A 100 -4.03 -11.55 5.76
C ASP A 100 -3.42 -11.15 7.12
N THR A 101 -4.18 -11.44 8.18
CA THR A 101 -3.76 -11.19 9.56
C THR A 101 -2.74 -12.19 10.10
N SER A 102 -2.42 -13.24 9.34
CA SER A 102 -1.45 -14.28 9.72
C SER A 102 -0.01 -13.98 9.27
N LEU A 103 0.18 -12.95 8.44
CA LEU A 103 1.49 -12.55 7.94
C LEU A 103 2.47 -12.27 9.08
N THR A 104 3.69 -12.75 8.89
CA THR A 104 4.80 -12.58 9.83
C THR A 104 5.98 -11.81 9.25
N SER A 105 6.02 -11.62 7.93
CA SER A 105 7.06 -10.89 7.22
C SER A 105 6.43 -10.13 6.06
N VAL A 106 6.77 -8.85 5.92
CA VAL A 106 6.32 -7.98 4.81
C VAL A 106 7.49 -7.08 4.43
N GLN A 107 7.65 -6.79 3.14
CA GLN A 107 8.64 -5.80 2.69
C GLN A 107 7.97 -4.61 2.04
N VAL A 108 8.35 -3.40 2.46
CA VAL A 108 8.01 -2.18 1.72
C VAL A 108 9.18 -1.83 0.82
N GLU A 109 8.92 -1.55 -0.44
CA GLU A 109 9.95 -1.38 -1.46
C GLU A 109 9.87 0.00 -2.11
N TRP A 110 11.04 0.62 -2.31
CA TRP A 110 11.23 1.67 -3.29
C TRP A 110 12.05 1.12 -4.45
N ILE A 111 11.46 1.11 -5.63
CA ILE A 111 12.10 0.76 -6.89
C ILE A 111 12.46 2.08 -7.57
N LEU A 112 13.75 2.26 -7.90
CA LEU A 112 14.31 3.46 -8.53
C LEU A 112 14.83 3.10 -9.93
N PRO A 113 13.97 3.20 -10.97
CA PRO A 113 14.29 2.64 -12.27
C PRO A 113 15.49 3.27 -12.98
N GLU A 114 15.68 4.58 -12.83
CA GLU A 114 16.82 5.28 -13.45
C GLU A 114 18.18 4.79 -12.93
N SER A 115 18.24 4.46 -11.64
CA SER A 115 19.46 4.03 -10.96
C SER A 115 19.62 2.51 -10.90
N HIS A 116 18.61 1.75 -11.34
CA HIS A 116 18.55 0.30 -11.18
C HIS A 116 18.70 -0.20 -9.74
N ILE A 117 18.14 0.56 -8.79
CA ILE A 117 18.20 0.26 -7.36
C ILE A 117 16.81 -0.12 -6.85
N ILE A 118 16.76 -1.11 -5.97
CA ILE A 118 15.61 -1.38 -5.12
C ILE A 118 16.05 -1.28 -3.66
N LYS A 119 15.30 -0.51 -2.87
CA LYS A 119 15.45 -0.38 -1.43
C LYS A 119 14.27 -1.05 -0.73
N LYS A 120 14.54 -2.13 -0.02
CA LYS A 120 13.59 -2.91 0.79
C LYS A 120 13.69 -2.54 2.26
N TYR A 121 12.54 -2.28 2.87
CA TYR A 121 12.35 -2.16 4.31
C TYR A 121 11.71 -3.47 4.79
N CYS A 122 12.46 -4.28 5.53
CA CYS A 122 12.05 -5.60 5.95
C CYS A 122 11.36 -5.52 7.31
N PHE A 123 10.06 -5.80 7.33
CA PHE A 123 9.27 -5.84 8.55
C PHE A 123 9.01 -7.29 8.97
N ARG A 124 9.15 -7.55 10.26
CA ARG A 124 8.83 -8.85 10.87
C ARG A 124 7.92 -8.67 12.06
N ARG A 125 6.95 -9.58 12.19
CA ARG A 125 6.04 -9.66 13.32
C ARG A 125 6.61 -10.55 14.41
N ILE A 126 6.88 -9.97 15.58
CA ILE A 126 7.43 -10.65 16.76
C ILE A 126 6.41 -10.53 17.88
N LYS A 127 5.91 -11.68 18.37
CA LYS A 127 4.88 -11.73 19.43
C LYS A 127 3.68 -10.81 19.15
N LYS A 128 3.13 -10.91 17.93
CA LYS A 128 2.00 -10.11 17.40
C LYS A 128 2.28 -8.64 17.09
N THR A 129 3.49 -8.13 17.33
CA THR A 129 3.85 -6.74 17.01
C THR A 129 4.79 -6.66 15.82
N TRP A 130 4.57 -5.69 14.92
CA TRP A 130 5.44 -5.45 13.77
C TRP A 130 6.66 -4.60 14.13
N TYR A 131 7.80 -4.97 13.57
CA TYR A 131 9.05 -4.23 13.70
C TYR A 131 9.79 -4.16 12.36
N LEU A 132 10.40 -3.02 12.09
CA LEU A 132 11.44 -2.90 11.05
C LEU A 132 12.72 -3.57 11.57
N GLU A 133 13.20 -4.59 10.87
CA GLU A 133 14.40 -5.34 11.25
C GLU A 133 15.64 -4.98 10.44
N ALA A 134 15.45 -4.61 9.18
CA ALA A 134 16.53 -4.35 8.25
C ALA A 134 16.07 -3.45 7.11
N ILE A 135 17.03 -2.75 6.54
CA ILE A 135 16.90 -2.08 5.25
C ILE A 135 17.96 -2.67 4.33
N ASN A 136 17.53 -3.16 3.18
CA ASN A 136 18.40 -3.78 2.17
C ASN A 136 18.27 -3.00 0.86
N VAL A 137 19.39 -2.52 0.35
CA VAL A 137 19.51 -1.85 -0.95
C VAL A 137 20.28 -2.77 -1.88
N PHE A 138 19.72 -3.07 -3.03
CA PHE A 138 20.34 -3.94 -4.03
C PHE A 138 20.15 -3.36 -5.42
N ALA A 139 21.14 -3.61 -6.27
CA ALA A 139 21.00 -3.38 -7.69
C ALA A 139 20.16 -4.52 -8.29
N TYR A 140 19.33 -4.19 -9.28
CA TYR A 140 18.67 -5.20 -10.09
C TYR A 140 19.17 -5.09 -11.54
N GLU A 141 19.37 -6.24 -12.17
CA GLU A 141 19.87 -6.26 -13.53
C GLU A 141 18.77 -5.93 -14.53
N LYS A 142 19.15 -5.24 -15.61
CA LYS A 142 18.37 -5.23 -16.84
C LYS A 142 18.45 -6.63 -17.43
N GLY A 143 17.38 -7.42 -17.25
CA GLY A 143 17.24 -8.70 -17.91
C GLY A 143 17.32 -8.56 -19.44
N GLU A 144 17.61 -9.66 -20.13
CA GLU A 144 17.53 -9.70 -21.59
C GLU A 144 16.06 -9.58 -22.03
N GLY A 145 15.72 -8.46 -22.69
CA GLY A 145 14.37 -8.18 -23.18
C GLY A 145 13.63 -7.11 -22.37
N GLU A 146 12.32 -7.03 -22.57
CA GLU A 146 11.48 -6.07 -21.87
C GLU A 146 11.10 -6.60 -20.49
N ASN A 147 11.66 -6.00 -19.43
CA ASN A 147 11.23 -6.26 -18.07
C ASN A 147 10.10 -5.31 -17.67
N PHE A 148 9.27 -5.76 -16.72
CA PHE A 148 8.08 -5.01 -16.33
C PHE A 148 8.37 -3.65 -15.69
N ILE A 149 9.44 -3.53 -14.88
CA ILE A 149 9.77 -2.28 -14.18
C ILE A 149 10.15 -1.20 -15.18
N ASP A 150 11.03 -1.51 -16.13
CA ASP A 150 11.45 -0.57 -17.17
C ASP A 150 10.29 -0.25 -18.12
N PHE A 151 9.45 -1.26 -18.46
CA PHE A 151 8.23 -1.04 -19.23
C PHE A 151 7.28 -0.08 -18.52
N PHE A 152 6.98 -0.32 -17.24
CA PHE A 152 6.02 0.47 -16.47
C PHE A 152 6.56 1.88 -16.23
N PHE A 153 7.84 2.02 -15.88
CA PHE A 153 8.48 3.32 -15.76
C PHE A 153 8.38 4.14 -17.05
N ARG A 154 8.67 3.54 -18.20
CA ARG A 154 8.51 4.21 -19.50
C ARG A 154 7.04 4.47 -19.83
N PHE A 155 6.14 3.54 -19.52
CA PHE A 155 4.70 3.68 -19.72
C PHE A 155 4.12 4.85 -18.92
N SER A 156 4.64 5.12 -17.73
CA SER A 156 4.25 6.24 -16.88
C SER A 156 4.78 7.59 -17.37
N ASN A 157 5.97 7.61 -17.98
CA ASN A 157 6.70 8.85 -18.32
C ASN A 157 6.68 9.24 -19.82
N ASP A 158 6.41 8.31 -20.74
CA ASP A 158 6.39 8.55 -22.20
C ASP A 158 4.98 8.32 -22.75
N SER A 159 4.26 9.42 -23.00
CA SER A 159 2.88 9.38 -23.49
C SER A 159 2.74 8.77 -24.89
N SER A 160 3.74 8.91 -25.75
CA SER A 160 3.74 8.29 -27.09
C SER A 160 3.90 6.77 -26.98
N PHE A 161 4.81 6.32 -26.12
CA PHE A 161 4.99 4.91 -25.81
C PHE A 161 3.74 4.33 -25.15
N GLN A 162 3.17 5.02 -24.15
CA GLN A 162 1.94 4.61 -23.46
C GLN A 162 0.81 4.31 -24.46
N GLN A 163 0.52 5.26 -25.35
CA GLN A 163 -0.57 5.12 -26.34
C GLN A 163 -0.36 3.97 -27.33
N LYS A 164 0.89 3.61 -27.64
CA LYS A 164 1.24 2.47 -28.52
C LYS A 164 1.13 1.13 -27.80
N ARG A 165 1.26 1.11 -26.48
CA ARG A 165 1.27 -0.11 -25.66
C ARG A 165 -0.07 -0.46 -25.02
N ILE A 166 -1.09 0.38 -25.20
CA ILE A 166 -2.46 0.09 -24.78
C ILE A 166 -3.16 -0.77 -25.84
N LYS A 167 -3.73 -1.91 -25.40
CA LYS A 167 -4.58 -2.77 -26.23
C LYS A 167 -5.81 -1.99 -26.70
N LYS A 168 -6.20 -2.17 -27.96
CA LYS A 168 -7.39 -1.54 -28.57
C LYS A 168 -8.38 -2.63 -29.01
N PRO A 169 -9.62 -2.67 -28.49
CA PRO A 169 -10.16 -1.81 -27.42
C PRO A 169 -9.58 -2.16 -26.03
N LEU A 170 -9.47 -1.15 -25.16
CA LEU A 170 -9.08 -1.34 -23.76
C LEU A 170 -10.33 -1.74 -22.97
N THR A 171 -10.27 -2.81 -22.18
CA THR A 171 -11.37 -3.17 -21.29
C THR A 171 -11.38 -2.25 -20.07
N PHE A 172 -12.55 -1.73 -19.72
CA PHE A 172 -12.78 -0.92 -18.52
C PHE A 172 -13.84 -1.57 -17.64
N VAL A 173 -13.57 -1.65 -16.35
CA VAL A 173 -14.47 -2.23 -15.34
C VAL A 173 -14.57 -1.24 -14.19
N THR A 174 -15.80 -0.97 -13.73
CA THR A 174 -16.09 -0.14 -12.56
C THR A 174 -17.22 -0.76 -11.76
N ASN A 175 -17.33 -0.44 -10.47
CA ASN A 175 -18.50 -0.80 -9.67
C ASN A 175 -19.73 -0.05 -10.18
N ASP A 176 -20.88 -0.69 -10.10
CA ASP A 176 -22.16 -0.04 -10.37
C ASP A 176 -22.56 0.85 -9.18
N PRO A 177 -22.87 2.14 -9.38
CA PRO A 177 -23.30 3.02 -8.29
C PRO A 177 -24.69 2.66 -7.73
N ASP A 178 -25.50 1.88 -8.46
CA ASP A 178 -26.87 1.54 -8.10
C ASP A 178 -27.00 0.11 -7.51
N ASP A 179 -25.98 -0.74 -7.64
CA ASP A 179 -25.94 -2.11 -7.11
C ASP A 179 -24.53 -2.50 -6.63
N ASP A 180 -24.37 -2.57 -5.31
CA ASP A 180 -23.14 -2.89 -4.58
C ASP A 180 -22.48 -4.23 -4.97
N PHE A 181 -23.22 -5.15 -5.60
CA PHE A 181 -22.71 -6.46 -6.00
C PHE A 181 -22.40 -6.59 -7.49
N SER A 182 -22.67 -5.55 -8.27
CA SER A 182 -22.54 -5.60 -9.73
C SER A 182 -21.40 -4.72 -10.25
N ILE A 183 -20.90 -5.09 -11.43
CA ILE A 183 -19.84 -4.38 -12.13
C ILE A 183 -20.29 -3.99 -13.52
N ILE A 184 -19.93 -2.78 -13.93
CA ILE A 184 -20.11 -2.31 -15.30
C ILE A 184 -18.82 -2.62 -16.07
N LYS A 185 -18.93 -3.52 -17.06
CA LYS A 185 -17.83 -3.86 -17.97
C LYS A 185 -18.09 -3.26 -19.35
N THR A 186 -17.19 -2.38 -19.77
CA THR A 186 -17.25 -1.70 -21.07
C THR A 186 -15.86 -1.64 -21.71
N THR A 187 -15.73 -0.87 -22.78
CA THR A 187 -14.46 -0.60 -23.44
C THR A 187 -14.16 0.89 -23.48
N MET A 188 -12.88 1.23 -23.35
CA MET A 188 -12.38 2.59 -23.37
C MET A 188 -11.59 2.86 -24.65
N ALA A 189 -11.93 3.93 -25.36
CA ALA A 189 -11.15 4.45 -26.47
C ALA A 189 -9.92 5.22 -25.96
N LEU A 190 -8.94 5.48 -26.84
CA LEU A 190 -7.67 6.12 -26.45
C LEU A 190 -7.86 7.52 -25.87
N ASN A 191 -8.76 8.32 -26.44
CA ASN A 191 -9.08 9.66 -25.93
C ASN A 191 -9.73 9.61 -24.54
N GLN A 192 -10.60 8.62 -24.29
CA GLN A 192 -11.18 8.39 -22.98
C GLN A 192 -10.12 7.96 -21.97
N TRP A 193 -9.19 7.07 -22.36
CA TRP A 193 -8.06 6.70 -21.51
C TRP A 193 -7.23 7.92 -21.11
N ILE A 194 -6.89 8.79 -22.06
CA ILE A 194 -6.10 10.00 -21.77
C ILE A 194 -6.83 10.90 -20.76
N ALA A 195 -8.16 10.97 -20.82
CA ALA A 195 -8.97 11.79 -19.92
C ALA A 195 -9.17 11.18 -18.52
N PHE A 196 -9.24 9.85 -18.41
CA PHE A 196 -9.62 9.15 -17.18
C PHE A 196 -8.50 8.35 -16.50
N LYS A 197 -7.33 8.21 -17.15
CA LYS A 197 -6.20 7.48 -16.56
C LYS A 197 -5.83 8.08 -15.19
N PRO A 198 -5.42 7.26 -14.22
CA PRO A 198 -4.93 7.76 -12.96
C PRO A 198 -3.59 8.51 -13.14
N GLU A 199 -3.18 9.19 -12.09
CA GLU A 199 -1.79 9.65 -11.96
C GLU A 199 -0.88 8.45 -11.79
N PHE A 200 0.22 8.42 -12.55
CA PHE A 200 1.22 7.38 -12.48
C PHE A 200 2.46 7.89 -11.73
N PRO A 201 3.21 6.99 -11.06
CA PRO A 201 4.49 7.37 -10.45
C PRO A 201 5.47 7.83 -11.54
N ILE A 202 6.13 8.97 -11.29
CA ILE A 202 7.06 9.61 -12.23
C ILE A 202 8.49 9.11 -11.98
N ASP A 203 9.01 9.22 -10.76
CA ASP A 203 10.43 8.99 -10.48
C ASP A 203 10.74 7.62 -9.84
N LYS A 204 9.89 7.21 -8.90
CA LYS A 204 10.07 6.00 -8.09
C LYS A 204 8.76 5.24 -7.99
N ILE A 205 8.86 3.93 -7.99
CA ILE A 205 7.72 3.02 -7.89
C ILE A 205 7.76 2.41 -6.49
N SER A 206 6.65 2.45 -5.76
CA SER A 206 6.54 1.75 -4.49
C SER A 206 6.04 0.33 -4.71
N ASN A 207 6.29 -0.56 -3.75
CA ASN A 207 5.60 -1.82 -3.67
C ASN A 207 5.48 -2.25 -2.20
N ILE A 208 4.51 -3.09 -1.89
CA ILE A 208 4.45 -3.81 -0.62
C ILE A 208 4.36 -5.28 -0.96
N ASP A 209 5.41 -6.02 -0.61
CA ASP A 209 5.50 -7.46 -0.77
C ASP A 209 4.99 -8.14 0.49
N TYR A 210 3.74 -8.60 0.43
CA TYR A 210 3.06 -9.43 1.42
C TYR A 210 3.39 -10.92 1.27
N GLY A 211 4.29 -11.29 0.35
CA GLY A 211 4.59 -12.67 -0.04
C GLY A 211 3.91 -13.10 -1.34
N GLN A 212 3.33 -12.17 -2.11
CA GLN A 212 2.77 -12.48 -3.42
C GLN A 212 3.84 -12.96 -4.41
N GLN A 213 3.43 -13.73 -5.42
CA GLN A 213 4.36 -14.15 -6.48
C GLN A 213 4.80 -12.95 -7.31
N ASN A 214 6.12 -12.76 -7.43
CA ASN A 214 6.72 -11.67 -8.22
C ASN A 214 7.95 -12.17 -9.00
N ASN A 215 7.73 -13.15 -9.87
CA ASN A 215 8.69 -13.68 -10.82
C ASN A 215 9.04 -12.64 -11.90
N THR A 216 10.31 -12.59 -12.28
CA THR A 216 10.81 -11.72 -13.36
C THR A 216 10.25 -12.11 -14.72
N ASP A 217 9.99 -13.40 -14.94
CA ASP A 217 9.61 -13.96 -16.25
C ASP A 217 8.10 -14.05 -16.45
N SER A 218 7.31 -13.52 -15.50
CA SER A 218 5.86 -13.56 -15.59
C SER A 218 5.37 -12.69 -16.75
N ARG A 219 4.51 -13.28 -17.59
CA ARG A 219 3.90 -12.59 -18.73
C ARG A 219 2.72 -11.70 -18.35
N LYS A 220 2.35 -11.64 -17.07
CA LYS A 220 1.25 -10.82 -16.55
C LYS A 220 1.70 -10.11 -15.29
N LYS A 221 1.44 -8.82 -15.24
CA LYS A 221 1.55 -8.00 -14.03
C LYS A 221 0.30 -7.17 -13.86
N ILE A 222 -0.09 -6.96 -12.62
CA ILE A 222 -1.23 -6.17 -12.19
C ILE A 222 -0.66 -5.07 -11.30
N VAL A 223 -1.02 -3.83 -11.60
CA VAL A 223 -0.66 -2.68 -10.76
C VAL A 223 -1.93 -2.15 -10.13
N ALA A 224 -1.98 -2.17 -8.79
CA ALA A 224 -2.97 -1.42 -8.05
C ALA A 224 -2.37 -0.07 -7.67
N LEU A 225 -3.06 1.02 -8.04
CA LEU A 225 -2.74 2.38 -7.61
C LEU A 225 -3.70 2.72 -6.47
N LYS A 226 -3.17 2.89 -5.27
CA LYS A 226 -3.95 3.21 -4.07
C LYS A 226 -3.61 4.62 -3.60
N SER A 227 -4.63 5.45 -3.37
CA SER A 227 -4.46 6.76 -2.75
C SER A 227 -4.06 6.63 -1.28
N ILE A 228 -3.43 7.67 -0.75
CA ILE A 228 -3.07 7.77 0.67
C ILE A 228 -4.09 8.71 1.32
N GLY A 229 -4.89 8.19 2.26
CA GLY A 229 -5.97 8.92 2.92
C GLY A 229 -7.33 8.35 2.55
#